data_AF-A0A9E2VEZ4-F1
#
_entry.id   AF-A0A9E2VEZ4-F1
#
_cell.length_a   1.000
_cell.length_b   1.000
_cell.length_c   1.000
_cell.angle_alpha   90.00
_cell.angle_beta   90.00
_cell.angle_gamma   90.00
#
_symmetry.space_group_name_H-M   'P 1'
#
loop_
_entity.id
_entity.type
_entity.pdbx_description
1 polymer ?
#
loop_
_entity_poly.entity_id
_entity_poly.type
_entity_poly.pdbx_seq_one_letter_code
_entity_poly.pdbx_strand_id
1 'polypeptide(L)' 'TIRITDLLGRVMLTETEALIGGNNTITYNISDYAAGVYLIHVGNGNTQQVYKVVKE' A
#
# COMPACT_ATOMS: atom_id res chain seq x y z
N THR A 1 8.08 -5.58 -0.19
CA THR A 1 7.12 -5.25 -1.26
C THR A 1 5.99 -4.41 -0.69
N ILE A 2 5.55 -3.43 -1.47
CA ILE A 2 4.43 -2.57 -1.17
C ILE A 2 3.50 -2.62 -2.38
N ARG A 3 2.22 -2.86 -2.15
CA ARG A 3 1.21 -2.92 -3.22
C ARG A 3 -0.04 -2.19 -2.79
N ILE A 4 -0.51 -1.27 -3.62
CA ILE A 4 -1.77 -0.56 -3.43
C ILE A 4 -2.77 -1.10 -4.44
N THR A 5 -3.92 -1.57 -3.97
CA THR A 5 -5.04 -1.96 -4.82
C THR A 5 -6.29 -1.17 -4.48
N ASP A 6 -7.22 -1.02 -5.42
CA ASP A 6 -8.58 -0.65 -5.06
C ASP A 6 -9.34 -1.85 -4.43
N LEU A 7 -10.58 -1.61 -4.01
CA LEU A 7 -11.42 -2.64 -3.38
C LEU A 7 -11.79 -3.79 -4.32
N LEU A 8 -11.71 -3.58 -5.64
CA LEU A 8 -11.96 -4.61 -6.66
C LEU A 8 -10.70 -5.42 -6.98
N GLY A 9 -9.57 -5.09 -6.36
CA GLY A 9 -8.29 -5.79 -6.54
C GLY A 9 -7.47 -5.28 -7.74
N ARG A 10 -7.87 -4.19 -8.40
CA ARG A 10 -7.04 -3.57 -9.44
C ARG A 10 -5.79 -2.99 -8.78
N VAL A 11 -4.63 -3.35 -9.31
CA VAL A 11 -3.34 -2.85 -8.82
C VAL A 11 -3.13 -1.43 -9.32
N MET A 12 -2.99 -0.50 -8.37
CA MET A 12 -2.69 0.91 -8.64
C MET A 12 -1.18 1.17 -8.57
N LEU A 13 -0.49 0.47 -7.66
CA LEU A 13 0.96 0.56 -7.48
C LEU A 13 1.52 -0.78 -6.98
N THR A 14 2.71 -1.13 -7.46
CA THR A 14 3.50 -2.23 -6.93
C THR A 14 4.97 -1.83 -6.91
N GLU A 15 5.63 -2.01 -5.78
CA GLU A 15 7.01 -1.60 -5.56
C GLU A 15 7.73 -2.58 -4.65
N THR A 16 9.02 -2.75 -4.85
CA THR A 16 9.87 -3.58 -3.99
C THR A 16 10.83 -2.68 -3.24
N GLU A 17 10.51 -2.45 -1.97
CA GLU A 17 11.36 -1.72 -1.05
C GLU A 17 12.11 -2.65 -0.07
N ALA A 18 13.29 -2.22 0.35
CA ALA A 18 14.08 -2.85 1.40
C ALA A 18 13.53 -2.46 2.78
N LEU A 19 12.49 -3.17 3.22
CA LEU A 19 11.82 -2.93 4.50
C LEU A 19 12.56 -3.63 5.64
N ILE A 20 12.84 -2.90 6.72
CA ILE A 20 13.42 -3.46 7.95
C ILE A 20 12.33 -3.95 8.91
N GLY A 21 12.72 -4.83 9.85
CA GLY A 21 11.90 -5.13 11.02
C GLY A 21 11.87 -3.94 11.97
N GLY A 22 10.69 -3.35 12.20
CA GLY A 22 10.53 -2.14 13.00
C GLY A 22 9.72 -1.07 12.25
N ASN A 23 9.98 0.20 12.54
CA ASN A 23 9.26 1.31 11.92
C ASN A 23 9.90 1.70 10.60
N ASN A 24 9.08 1.72 9.54
CA ASN A 24 9.43 2.26 8.23
C ASN A 24 8.47 3.43 7.95
N THR A 25 8.97 4.51 7.36
CA THR A 25 8.14 5.64 6.92
C THR A 25 8.30 5.79 5.42
N ILE A 26 7.18 5.66 4.69
CA ILE A 26 7.14 5.69 3.24
C ILE A 26 5.96 6.56 2.83
N THR A 27 6.16 7.42 1.85
CA THR A 27 5.17 8.41 1.44
C THR A 27 4.78 8.19 -0.02
N TYR A 28 3.49 8.06 -0.26
CA TYR A 28 2.91 7.97 -1.59
C TYR A 28 1.97 9.14 -1.83
N ASN A 29 2.11 9.81 -2.97
CA ASN A 29 1.11 10.77 -3.42
C ASN A 29 -0.04 10.01 -4.10
N ILE A 30 -1.24 10.15 -3.54
CA ILE A 30 -2.48 9.57 -4.07
C ILE A 30 -3.47 10.64 -4.52
N SER A 31 -2.99 11.86 -4.83
CA SER A 31 -3.84 12.98 -5.26
C SER A 31 -4.72 12.60 -6.45
N ASP A 32 -4.14 11.88 -7.41
CA ASP A 32 -4.76 11.60 -8.71
C ASP A 32 -5.61 10.33 -8.70
N TYR A 33 -5.65 9.62 -7.56
CA TYR A 33 -6.47 8.43 -7.40
C TYR A 33 -7.93 8.85 -7.27
N ALA A 34 -8.86 8.05 -7.78
CA ALA A 34 -10.28 8.33 -7.56
C ALA A 34 -10.63 8.23 -6.06
N ALA A 35 -11.65 8.97 -5.62
CA ALA A 35 -12.24 8.76 -4.29
C ALA A 35 -12.72 7.30 -4.16
N GLY A 36 -12.52 6.72 -2.99
CA GLY A 36 -12.84 5.31 -2.75
C GLY A 36 -11.95 4.64 -1.71
N VAL A 37 -12.05 3.31 -1.64
CA VAL A 37 -11.32 2.48 -0.68
C VAL A 37 -10.14 1.80 -1.36
N TYR A 38 -8.98 1.91 -0.73
CA TYR A 38 -7.74 1.28 -1.16
C TYR A 38 -7.19 0.34 -0.08
N LEU A 39 -6.59 -0.76 -0.52
CA LEU A 39 -5.87 -1.71 0.33
C LEU A 39 -4.37 -1.57 0.07
N ILE A 40 -3.60 -1.29 1.13
CA ILE A 40 -2.15 -1.21 1.07
C ILE A 40 -1.58 -2.48 1.70
N HIS A 41 -1.00 -3.33 0.87
CA HIS A 41 -0.28 -4.51 1.29
C HIS A 41 1.19 -4.17 1.49
N VAL A 42 1.74 -4.45 2.67
CA VAL A 42 3.14 -4.24 3.00
C VAL A 42 3.73 -5.58 3.45
N GLY A 43 4.85 -5.98 2.86
CA GLY A 43 5.54 -7.21 3.26
C GLY A 43 7.06 -7.08 3.21
N ASN A 44 7.74 -7.59 4.24
CA ASN A 44 9.20 -7.53 4.37
C ASN A 44 9.89 -8.91 4.19
N GLY A 45 9.18 -9.87 3.58
CA GLY A 45 9.64 -11.24 3.39
C GLY A 45 9.36 -12.17 4.58
N ASN A 46 9.18 -11.63 5.79
CA ASN A 46 8.83 -12.40 6.99
C ASN A 46 7.36 -12.22 7.40
N THR A 47 6.83 -11.00 7.24
CA THR A 47 5.46 -10.66 7.60
C THR A 47 4.75 -9.97 6.44
N GLN A 48 3.42 -10.05 6.46
CA GLN A 48 2.55 -9.32 5.56
C GLN A 48 1.46 -8.62 6.36
N GLN A 49 1.25 -7.34 6.08
CA GLN A 49 0.24 -6.50 6.70
C GLN A 49 -0.61 -5.85 5.62
N VAL A 50 -1.88 -5.59 5.94
CA VAL A 50 -2.82 -4.94 5.04
C VAL A 50 -3.49 -3.80 5.78
N TYR A 51 -3.46 -2.61 5.17
CA TYR A 51 -4.09 -1.40 5.68
C TYR A 51 -5.21 -0.96 4.75
N LYS A 52 -6.33 -0.52 5.32
CA LYS A 52 -7.44 0.09 4.58
C LYS A 52 -7.31 1.61 4.65
N VAL A 53 -7.35 2.27 3.50
CA VAL A 53 -7.37 3.73 3.38
C VAL A 53 -8.62 4.15 2.64
N VAL A 54 -9.31 5.17 3.14
CA VAL A 54 -10.45 5.81 2.46
C VAL A 54 -9.96 7.15 1.94
N LYS A 55 -10.07 7.35 0.63
CA LYS A 55 -9.84 8.64 -0.02
C LYS A 55 -11.20 9.28 -0.29
N GLU A 56 -11.40 10.48 0.25
CA GLU A 56 -12.58 11.33 0.02
C GLU A 56 -12.42 12.17 -1.26
#